data_AF-A0A3M6G801-F1
#
_entry.id   AF-A0A3M6G801-F1
#
_cell.length_a   1.000
_cell.length_b   1.000
_cell.length_c   1.000
_cell.angle_alpha   90.00
_cell.angle_beta   90.00
_cell.angle_gamma   90.00
#
_symmetry.space_group_name_H-M   'P 1'
#
loop_
_entity.id
_entity.type
_entity.pdbx_description
1 polymer ?
#
loop_
_entity_poly.entity_id
_entity_poly.type
_entity_poly.pdbx_seq_one_letter_code
_entity_poly.pdbx_strand_id
1 'polypeptide(L)'
;DDQVKIRGFRVELGEIEALLAQQPGVGTVAVLLRNEGGVDQLIAYLVCDTSTDSTFTSQLRKVLQARLPSYMVPGHFELLDSMPRLTSGKIDRKTLKARPLTVDAAGAGAESDVAETEGEIALFAALASLFPGMPIRRDADFFTDLGGHSFFAARLASALRANPRFAQITVRDIYQQRRIGAIAEVLDQAPQEMAAPVDWTPPSAWRRWRCGVAQALALPVMVSLRMTQWLAPFFTYHLLTGSPDDAVALATLASISVFLIATVLQFFIAWAAKWLIVGRLKPGIYPLWGVTYFRWWAADRMVES
;
A
#
# COMPACT_ATOMS: atom_id res chain seq x y z
N ASP A 1 -9.37 -26.63 13.09
CA ASP A 1 -8.61 -25.39 12.97
C ASP A 1 -9.26 -24.44 12.00
N ASP A 2 -9.84 -23.38 12.56
CA ASP A 2 -10.35 -22.23 11.83
C ASP A 2 -9.31 -21.10 11.89
N GLN A 3 -8.06 -21.44 11.59
CA GLN A 3 -6.96 -20.50 11.56
C GLN A 3 -6.91 -19.80 10.20
N VAL A 4 -6.78 -18.47 10.20
CA VAL A 4 -6.68 -17.67 8.98
C VAL A 4 -5.44 -16.79 8.99
N LYS A 5 -5.04 -16.32 7.80
CA LYS A 5 -4.00 -15.31 7.64
C LYS A 5 -4.64 -13.99 7.23
N ILE A 6 -4.43 -12.95 8.04
CA ILE A 6 -4.93 -11.61 7.77
C ILE A 6 -3.72 -10.69 7.73
N ARG A 7 -3.39 -10.17 6.55
CA ARG A 7 -2.31 -9.17 6.38
C ARG A 7 -0.96 -9.66 6.94
N GLY A 8 -0.67 -10.95 6.80
CA GLY A 8 0.55 -11.59 7.32
C GLY A 8 0.47 -12.05 8.77
N PHE A 9 -0.57 -11.65 9.52
CA PHE A 9 -0.82 -12.13 10.88
C PHE A 9 -1.57 -13.46 10.86
N ARG A 10 -1.15 -14.36 11.75
CA ARG A 10 -1.88 -15.59 12.05
C ARG A 10 -2.97 -15.25 13.04
N VAL A 11 -4.22 -15.54 12.70
CA VAL A 11 -5.39 -15.25 13.54
C VAL A 11 -6.15 -16.54 13.79
N GLU A 12 -6.41 -16.83 15.06
CA GLU A 12 -7.22 -17.95 15.49
C GLU A 12 -8.67 -17.46 15.66
N LEU A 13 -9.56 -17.84 14.74
CA LEU A 13 -10.94 -17.33 14.75
C LEU A 13 -11.69 -17.71 16.04
N GLY A 14 -11.35 -18.86 16.63
CA GLY A 14 -11.92 -19.33 17.89
C GLY A 14 -11.69 -18.39 19.08
N GLU A 15 -10.61 -17.60 19.09
CA GLU A 15 -10.36 -16.61 20.14
C GLU A 15 -11.40 -15.48 20.09
N ILE A 16 -11.69 -14.98 18.89
CA ILE A 16 -12.70 -13.95 18.65
C ILE A 16 -14.09 -14.52 18.96
N GLU A 17 -14.37 -15.75 18.51
CA GLU A 17 -15.63 -16.44 18.77
C GLU A 17 -15.89 -16.59 20.28
N ALA A 18 -14.87 -17.00 21.04
CA ALA A 18 -14.98 -17.19 22.49
C ALA A 18 -15.23 -15.88 23.24
N LEU A 19 -14.59 -14.77 22.85
CA LEU A 19 -14.82 -13.46 23.47
C LEU A 19 -16.23 -12.93 23.19
N LEU A 20 -16.75 -13.13 21.98
CA LEU A 20 -18.11 -12.75 21.62
C LEU A 20 -19.15 -13.59 22.35
N ALA A 21 -18.95 -14.90 22.45
CA ALA A 21 -19.86 -15.81 23.16
C ALA A 21 -19.95 -15.55 24.68
N GLN A 22 -19.00 -14.80 25.26
CA GLN A 22 -19.05 -14.37 26.65
C GLN A 22 -19.89 -13.11 26.88
N GLN A 23 -20.31 -12.42 25.81
CA GLN A 23 -21.05 -11.18 25.95
C GLN A 23 -22.54 -11.43 26.23
N PRO A 24 -23.16 -10.68 27.15
CA PRO A 24 -24.59 -10.80 27.42
C PRO A 24 -25.42 -10.63 26.15
N GLY A 25 -26.44 -11.50 25.96
CA GLY A 25 -27.34 -11.45 24.81
C GLY A 25 -26.81 -12.13 23.54
N VAL A 26 -25.55 -12.59 23.51
CA VAL A 26 -25.00 -13.38 22.40
C VAL A 26 -25.21 -14.88 22.68
N GLY A 27 -25.99 -15.55 21.85
CA GLY A 27 -26.27 -16.98 21.97
C GLY A 27 -25.30 -17.86 21.19
N THR A 28 -25.36 -17.84 19.84
CA THR A 28 -24.45 -18.60 18.98
C THR A 28 -23.63 -17.67 18.09
N VAL A 29 -22.33 -17.95 17.99
CA VAL A 29 -21.35 -17.14 17.23
C VAL A 29 -20.62 -17.99 16.21
N ALA A 30 -20.34 -17.41 15.06
CA ALA A 30 -19.34 -17.90 14.12
C ALA A 30 -18.60 -16.72 13.47
N VAL A 31 -17.27 -16.78 13.42
CA VAL A 31 -16.46 -15.75 12.75
C VAL A 31 -15.85 -16.33 11.48
N LEU A 32 -15.87 -15.57 10.39
CA LEU A 32 -15.32 -15.98 9.10
C LEU A 32 -14.50 -14.86 8.47
N LEU A 33 -13.44 -15.25 7.75
CA LEU A 33 -12.75 -14.35 6.83
C LEU A 33 -13.42 -14.42 5.45
N ARG A 34 -13.89 -13.27 4.96
CA ARG A 34 -14.51 -13.12 3.63
C ARG A 34 -13.77 -12.08 2.80
N ASN A 35 -13.68 -12.31 1.49
CA ASN A 35 -13.15 -11.34 0.56
C ASN A 35 -14.32 -10.57 -0.05
N GLU A 36 -14.51 -9.33 0.38
CA GLU A 36 -15.56 -8.45 -0.11
C GLU A 36 -14.90 -7.30 -0.89
N GLY A 37 -15.23 -7.17 -2.18
CA GLY A 37 -14.66 -6.10 -3.03
C GLY A 37 -13.12 -6.10 -3.13
N GLY A 38 -12.51 -7.30 -3.09
CA GLY A 38 -11.05 -7.47 -3.12
C GLY A 38 -10.36 -7.27 -1.78
N VAL A 39 -11.10 -7.14 -0.67
CA VAL A 39 -10.55 -6.95 0.68
C VAL A 39 -10.95 -8.09 1.59
N ASP A 40 -9.95 -8.71 2.21
CA ASP A 40 -10.18 -9.69 3.27
C ASP A 40 -10.66 -8.98 4.56
N GLN A 41 -11.86 -9.34 5.01
CA GLN A 41 -12.52 -8.78 6.18
C GLN A 41 -13.07 -9.90 7.07
N LEU A 42 -12.96 -9.69 8.39
CA LEU A 42 -13.57 -10.55 9.39
C LEU A 42 -15.04 -10.19 9.57
N ILE A 43 -15.89 -11.21 9.52
CA ILE A 43 -17.34 -11.08 9.67
C ILE A 43 -17.78 -11.99 10.81
N ALA A 44 -18.47 -11.41 11.79
CA ALA A 44 -19.04 -12.13 12.91
C ALA A 44 -20.54 -12.35 12.68
N TYR A 45 -20.95 -13.61 12.57
CA TYR A 45 -22.35 -14.02 12.52
C TYR A 45 -22.82 -14.32 13.93
N LEU A 46 -23.93 -13.71 14.33
CA LEU A 46 -24.47 -13.79 15.69
C LEU A 46 -25.93 -14.25 15.65
N VAL A 47 -26.29 -15.15 16.55
CA VAL A 47 -27.68 -15.39 16.95
C VAL A 47 -27.80 -14.88 18.37
N CYS A 48 -28.77 -14.01 18.62
CA CYS A 48 -28.96 -13.37 19.92
C CYS A 48 -30.11 -14.04 20.69
N ASP A 49 -29.94 -14.16 22.00
CA ASP A 49 -30.94 -14.79 22.88
C ASP A 49 -32.02 -13.79 23.36
N THR A 50 -31.75 -12.50 23.20
CA THR A 50 -32.62 -11.39 23.63
C THR A 50 -32.78 -10.38 22.50
N SER A 51 -33.82 -9.54 22.57
CA SER A 51 -33.98 -8.41 21.66
C SER A 51 -32.74 -7.51 21.69
N THR A 52 -32.17 -7.24 20.52
CA THR A 52 -31.00 -6.38 20.37
C THR A 52 -31.42 -4.97 19.98
N ASP A 53 -30.91 -3.98 20.70
CA ASP A 53 -31.05 -2.57 20.32
C ASP A 53 -29.98 -2.19 19.27
N SER A 54 -30.14 -1.04 18.61
CA SER A 54 -29.23 -0.58 17.54
C SER A 54 -27.76 -0.48 18.00
N THR A 55 -27.54 -0.21 19.29
CA THR A 55 -26.20 -0.04 19.86
C THR A 55 -25.47 -1.37 20.15
N PHE A 56 -26.15 -2.52 20.06
CA PHE A 56 -25.61 -3.81 20.51
C PHE A 56 -24.29 -4.20 19.82
N THR A 57 -24.24 -4.13 18.49
CA THR A 57 -23.04 -4.47 17.71
C THR A 57 -21.87 -3.53 18.00
N SER A 58 -22.16 -2.24 18.26
CA SER A 58 -21.13 -1.25 18.64
C SER A 58 -20.50 -1.58 20.00
N GLN A 59 -21.29 -2.08 20.95
CA GLN A 59 -20.80 -2.49 22.27
C GLN A 59 -19.90 -3.73 22.16
N LEU A 60 -20.30 -4.73 21.37
CA LEU A 60 -19.48 -5.91 21.09
C LEU A 60 -18.12 -5.53 20.49
N ARG A 61 -18.11 -4.61 19.52
CA ARG A 61 -16.89 -4.10 18.90
C ARG A 61 -15.96 -3.45 19.94
N LYS A 62 -16.49 -2.59 20.81
CA LYS A 62 -15.69 -1.94 21.88
C LYS A 62 -15.06 -2.96 22.82
N VAL A 63 -15.80 -4.00 23.19
CA VAL A 63 -15.27 -5.08 24.05
C VAL A 63 -14.12 -5.83 23.37
N LEU A 64 -14.27 -6.15 22.08
CA LEU A 64 -13.19 -6.79 21.31
C LEU A 64 -11.97 -5.88 21.19
N GLN A 65 -12.14 -4.58 20.90
CA GLN A 65 -11.03 -3.63 20.80
C GLN A 65 -10.25 -3.45 22.10
N ALA A 66 -10.89 -3.62 23.25
CA ALA A 66 -10.21 -3.55 24.54
C ALA A 66 -9.30 -4.75 24.82
N ARG A 67 -9.49 -5.88 24.13
CA ARG A 67 -8.80 -7.15 24.40
C ARG A 67 -7.98 -7.69 23.23
N LEU A 68 -8.34 -7.30 22.00
CA LEU A 68 -7.75 -7.81 20.78
C LEU A 68 -7.06 -6.70 19.98
N PRO A 69 -5.98 -7.03 19.26
CA PRO A 69 -5.44 -6.15 18.24
C PRO A 69 -6.49 -5.77 17.18
N SER A 70 -6.38 -4.58 16.61
CA SER A 70 -7.36 -4.05 15.65
C SER A 70 -7.60 -4.95 14.43
N TYR A 71 -6.60 -5.72 13.99
CA TYR A 71 -6.74 -6.64 12.86
C TYR A 71 -7.53 -7.92 13.16
N MET A 72 -7.83 -8.21 14.43
CA MET A 72 -8.66 -9.34 14.86
C MET A 72 -10.11 -8.92 15.14
N VAL A 73 -10.40 -7.62 15.15
CA VAL A 73 -11.76 -7.12 15.38
C VAL A 73 -12.57 -7.25 14.08
N PRO A 74 -13.74 -7.92 14.10
CA PRO A 74 -14.62 -8.01 12.94
C PRO A 74 -15.05 -6.63 12.43
N GLY A 75 -14.97 -6.45 11.11
CA GLY A 75 -15.43 -5.23 10.43
C GLY A 75 -16.96 -5.19 10.30
N HIS A 76 -17.59 -6.36 10.21
CA HIS A 76 -19.03 -6.51 10.05
C HIS A 76 -19.61 -7.49 11.09
N PHE A 77 -20.78 -7.16 11.63
CA PHE A 77 -21.55 -8.01 12.53
C PHE A 77 -22.90 -8.29 11.87
N GLU A 78 -23.17 -9.55 11.56
CA GLU A 78 -24.40 -9.99 10.92
C GLU A 78 -25.28 -10.71 11.95
N LEU A 79 -26.46 -10.15 12.24
CA LEU A 79 -27.45 -10.80 13.09
C LEU A 79 -28.25 -11.81 12.26
N LEU A 80 -28.44 -13.01 12.80
CA LEU A 80 -29.17 -14.10 12.17
C LEU A 80 -30.28 -14.59 13.11
N ASP A 81 -31.43 -14.95 12.53
CA ASP A 81 -32.51 -15.61 13.29
C ASP A 81 -32.06 -17.00 13.79
N SER A 82 -31.26 -17.71 12.99
CA SER A 82 -30.71 -19.01 13.35
C SER A 82 -29.39 -19.30 12.67
N MET A 83 -28.51 -20.01 13.37
CA MET A 83 -27.20 -20.41 12.85
C MET A 83 -27.38 -21.64 11.95
N PRO A 84 -26.94 -21.61 10.67
CA PRO A 84 -27.03 -22.77 9.80
C PRO A 84 -26.12 -23.88 10.32
N ARG A 85 -26.63 -25.12 10.32
CA ARG A 85 -25.94 -26.30 10.83
C ARG A 85 -25.96 -27.43 9.81
N LEU A 86 -24.88 -28.21 9.79
CA LEU A 86 -24.80 -29.48 9.08
C LEU A 86 -25.66 -30.53 9.78
N THR A 87 -25.92 -31.66 9.12
CA THR A 87 -26.60 -32.83 9.72
C THR A 87 -25.88 -33.37 10.96
N SER A 88 -24.58 -33.11 11.09
CA SER A 88 -23.77 -33.44 12.28
C SER A 88 -23.98 -32.49 13.47
N GLY A 89 -24.77 -31.42 13.34
CA GLY A 89 -24.97 -30.37 14.35
C GLY A 89 -23.89 -29.28 14.38
N LYS A 90 -22.77 -29.47 13.66
CA LYS A 90 -21.72 -28.46 13.48
C LYS A 90 -22.22 -27.28 12.65
N ILE A 91 -21.68 -26.09 12.90
CA ILE A 91 -22.00 -24.88 12.13
C ILE A 91 -21.62 -25.08 10.66
N ASP A 92 -22.55 -24.79 9.75
CA ASP A 92 -22.30 -24.84 8.32
C ASP A 92 -21.70 -23.52 7.81
N ARG A 93 -20.37 -23.42 7.96
CA ARG A 93 -19.59 -22.27 7.52
C ARG A 93 -19.60 -22.04 6.00
N LYS A 94 -19.89 -23.07 5.20
CA LYS A 94 -20.00 -22.92 3.73
C LYS A 94 -21.26 -22.12 3.39
N THR A 95 -22.38 -22.46 4.05
CA THR A 95 -23.63 -21.71 3.92
C THR A 95 -23.44 -20.26 4.35
N LEU A 96 -22.81 -20.00 5.50
CA LEU A 96 -22.53 -18.62 5.94
C LEU A 96 -21.67 -17.84 4.92
N LYS A 97 -20.63 -18.47 4.36
CA LYS A 97 -19.75 -17.84 3.37
C LYS A 97 -20.47 -17.45 2.09
N ALA A 98 -21.47 -18.23 1.68
CA ALA A 98 -22.25 -17.98 0.46
C ALA A 98 -23.39 -16.98 0.65
N ARG A 99 -23.78 -16.65 1.89
CA ARG A 99 -24.87 -15.70 2.13
C ARG A 99 -24.48 -14.30 1.65
N PRO A 100 -25.40 -13.56 1.01
CA PRO A 100 -25.22 -12.13 0.84
C PRO A 100 -25.11 -11.50 2.24
N LEU A 101 -24.19 -10.56 2.40
CA LEU A 101 -24.13 -9.76 3.61
C LEU A 101 -25.25 -8.74 3.55
N THR A 102 -25.96 -8.57 4.64
CA THR A 102 -26.95 -7.51 4.74
C THR A 102 -26.19 -6.20 4.92
N VAL A 103 -25.97 -5.51 3.80
CA VAL A 103 -25.50 -4.13 3.84
C VAL A 103 -26.72 -3.29 4.18
N ASP A 104 -27.02 -3.17 5.47
CA ASP A 104 -28.09 -2.31 5.94
C ASP A 104 -27.75 -0.84 5.65
N ALA A 105 -28.01 -0.41 4.42
CA ALA A 105 -28.01 1.00 4.05
C ALA A 105 -29.07 1.78 4.84
N ALA A 106 -30.15 1.11 5.29
CA ALA A 106 -31.22 1.70 6.06
C ALA A 106 -30.90 1.82 7.58
N GLY A 107 -30.12 0.89 8.14
CA GLY A 107 -29.70 0.92 9.55
C GLY A 107 -28.45 1.76 9.79
N ALA A 108 -27.44 1.63 8.93
CA ALA A 108 -26.21 2.45 9.02
C ALA A 108 -26.44 3.91 8.62
N GLY A 109 -27.39 4.17 7.70
CA GLY A 109 -27.81 5.51 7.33
C GLY A 109 -28.57 6.26 8.43
N ALA A 110 -29.16 5.56 9.41
CA ALA A 110 -29.91 6.18 10.49
C ALA A 110 -29.01 6.76 11.60
N GLU A 111 -27.79 6.24 11.78
CA GLU A 111 -26.81 6.72 12.76
C GLU A 111 -25.60 7.46 12.14
N SER A 112 -25.53 7.52 10.81
CA SER A 112 -24.49 8.32 10.14
C SER A 112 -24.83 9.81 10.19
N ASP A 113 -23.80 10.63 10.35
CA ASP A 113 -23.95 12.07 10.21
C ASP A 113 -24.33 12.43 8.75
N VAL A 114 -25.06 13.53 8.58
CA VAL A 114 -25.36 14.07 7.25
C VAL A 114 -24.18 14.91 6.80
N ALA A 115 -23.57 14.58 5.66
CA ALA A 115 -22.47 15.35 5.08
C ALA A 115 -22.94 16.77 4.70
N GLU A 116 -22.23 17.79 5.16
CA GLU A 116 -22.58 19.21 4.99
C GLU A 116 -21.62 19.94 4.05
N THR A 117 -20.36 19.53 4.01
CA THR A 117 -19.33 20.14 3.17
C THR A 117 -18.98 19.28 1.95
N GLU A 118 -18.34 19.87 0.93
CA GLU A 118 -17.86 19.09 -0.22
C GLU A 118 -16.83 18.03 0.18
N GLY A 119 -15.93 18.35 1.11
CA GLY A 119 -14.97 17.40 1.68
C GLY A 119 -15.66 16.24 2.37
N GLU A 120 -16.69 16.52 3.18
CA GLU A 120 -17.49 15.48 3.85
C GLU A 120 -18.26 14.62 2.85
N ILE A 121 -18.89 15.21 1.83
CA ILE A 121 -19.64 14.45 0.82
C ILE A 121 -18.71 13.44 0.13
N ALA A 122 -17.53 13.87 -0.29
CA ALA A 122 -16.54 13.01 -0.93
C ALA A 122 -15.99 11.94 0.03
N LEU A 123 -15.67 12.34 1.26
CA LEU A 123 -15.15 11.46 2.30
C LEU A 123 -16.17 10.39 2.69
N PHE A 124 -17.41 10.76 2.96
CA PHE A 124 -18.46 9.86 3.42
C PHE A 124 -18.82 8.87 2.32
N ALA A 125 -18.89 9.31 1.06
CA ALA A 125 -19.09 8.41 -0.07
C ALA A 125 -17.95 7.39 -0.19
N ALA A 126 -16.69 7.82 -0.06
CA ALA A 126 -15.55 6.93 -0.11
C ALA A 126 -15.51 5.96 1.09
N LEU A 127 -15.81 6.43 2.30
CA LEU A 127 -15.87 5.61 3.51
C LEU A 127 -17.01 4.58 3.44
N ALA A 128 -18.19 4.95 2.95
CA ALA A 128 -19.32 4.04 2.80
C ALA A 128 -18.99 2.89 1.84
N SER A 129 -18.19 3.16 0.80
CA SER A 129 -17.69 2.12 -0.10
C SER A 129 -16.66 1.19 0.54
N LEU A 130 -15.83 1.69 1.46
CA LEU A 130 -14.78 0.90 2.12
C LEU A 130 -15.30 0.13 3.35
N PHE A 131 -16.28 0.69 4.05
CA PHE A 131 -16.88 0.16 5.27
C PHE A 131 -18.41 0.05 5.10
N PRO A 132 -18.88 -0.86 4.23
CA PRO A 132 -20.30 -1.02 3.96
C PRO A 132 -21.05 -1.38 5.24
N GLY A 133 -22.18 -0.71 5.50
CA GLY A 133 -23.02 -0.98 6.68
C GLY A 133 -22.49 -0.41 8.00
N MET A 134 -21.42 0.39 7.98
CA MET A 134 -20.92 1.07 9.17
C MET A 134 -21.42 2.51 9.26
N PRO A 135 -21.87 2.96 10.46
CA PRO A 135 -22.25 4.35 10.65
C PRO A 135 -21.02 5.26 10.53
N ILE A 136 -21.11 6.29 9.71
CA ILE A 136 -20.05 7.26 9.49
C ILE A 136 -20.39 8.52 10.28
N ARG A 137 -19.59 8.79 11.32
CA ARG A 137 -19.76 9.96 12.18
C ARG A 137 -18.50 10.81 12.17
N ARG A 138 -18.64 12.13 12.31
CA ARG A 138 -17.52 13.08 12.33
C ARG A 138 -16.59 12.85 13.52
N ASP A 139 -17.16 12.45 14.65
CA ASP A 139 -16.45 12.15 15.90
C ASP A 139 -15.70 10.80 15.86
N ALA A 140 -16.04 9.92 14.92
CA ALA A 140 -15.42 8.60 14.79
C ALA A 140 -13.95 8.69 14.35
N ASP A 141 -13.13 7.79 14.88
CA ASP A 141 -11.76 7.55 14.48
C ASP A 141 -11.70 6.52 13.35
N PHE A 142 -10.99 6.86 12.28
CA PHE A 142 -10.83 6.01 11.09
C PHE A 142 -10.23 4.64 11.42
N PHE A 143 -9.29 4.55 12.37
CA PHE A 143 -8.57 3.31 12.66
C PHE A 143 -9.24 2.49 13.76
N THR A 144 -9.72 3.13 14.81
CA THR A 144 -10.37 2.43 15.92
C THR A 144 -11.85 2.22 15.65
N ASP A 145 -12.63 3.25 15.38
CA ASP A 145 -14.08 3.10 15.30
C ASP A 145 -14.53 2.43 14.00
N LEU A 146 -13.88 2.79 12.88
CA LEU A 146 -14.13 2.17 11.57
C LEU A 146 -13.25 0.93 11.29
N GLY A 147 -12.31 0.58 12.17
CA GLY A 147 -11.41 -0.56 11.93
C GLY A 147 -10.46 -0.38 10.72
N GLY A 148 -10.20 0.87 10.34
CA GLY A 148 -9.28 1.22 9.26
C GLY A 148 -7.84 0.80 9.57
N HIS A 149 -7.04 0.67 8.50
CA HIS A 149 -5.62 0.35 8.57
C HIS A 149 -4.91 0.93 7.35
N SER A 150 -3.59 0.75 7.26
CA SER A 150 -2.74 1.33 6.22
C SER A 150 -3.25 1.13 4.79
N PHE A 151 -3.76 -0.06 4.46
CA PHE A 151 -4.30 -0.33 3.13
C PHE A 151 -5.66 0.34 2.88
N PHE A 152 -6.56 0.40 3.87
CA PHE A 152 -7.77 1.22 3.73
C PHE A 152 -7.44 2.71 3.64
N ALA A 153 -6.46 3.21 4.38
CA ALA A 153 -6.02 4.59 4.27
C ALA A 153 -5.44 4.90 2.87
N ALA A 154 -4.67 3.97 2.30
CA ALA A 154 -4.18 4.08 0.93
C ALA A 154 -5.31 4.05 -0.11
N ARG A 155 -6.28 3.14 0.04
CA ARG A 155 -7.47 3.09 -0.83
C ARG A 155 -8.32 4.34 -0.70
N LEU A 156 -8.53 4.85 0.51
CA LEU A 156 -9.27 6.08 0.77
C LEU A 156 -8.62 7.27 0.08
N ALA A 157 -7.31 7.47 0.31
CA ALA A 157 -6.57 8.55 -0.35
C ALA A 157 -6.63 8.41 -1.88
N SER A 158 -6.49 7.20 -2.42
CA SER A 158 -6.61 6.98 -3.86
C SER A 158 -8.00 7.27 -4.41
N ALA A 159 -9.06 6.91 -3.68
CA ALA A 159 -10.44 7.17 -4.09
C ALA A 159 -10.76 8.68 -4.07
N LEU A 160 -10.33 9.39 -3.03
CA LEU A 160 -10.49 10.84 -2.93
C LEU A 160 -9.76 11.58 -4.06
N ARG A 161 -8.52 11.16 -4.39
CA ARG A 161 -7.73 11.73 -5.50
C ARG A 161 -8.34 11.54 -6.89
N ALA A 162 -9.37 10.70 -7.05
CA ALA A 162 -10.10 10.63 -8.30
C ALA A 162 -10.79 11.96 -8.64
N ASN A 163 -11.10 12.77 -7.63
CA ASN A 163 -11.51 14.16 -7.80
C ASN A 163 -10.25 15.06 -7.75
N PRO A 164 -9.98 15.87 -8.81
CA PRO A 164 -8.84 16.78 -8.87
C PRO A 164 -8.75 17.74 -7.66
N ARG A 165 -9.88 18.11 -7.06
CA ARG A 165 -9.93 18.94 -5.86
C ARG A 165 -9.14 18.34 -4.69
N PHE A 166 -9.12 17.02 -4.56
CA PHE A 166 -8.46 16.31 -3.47
C PHE A 166 -7.17 15.62 -3.92
N ALA A 167 -6.58 16.03 -5.03
CA ALA A 167 -5.36 15.40 -5.59
C ALA A 167 -4.18 15.39 -4.60
N GLN A 168 -4.13 16.36 -3.68
CA GLN A 168 -3.05 16.51 -2.71
C GLN A 168 -3.21 15.67 -1.45
N ILE A 169 -4.40 15.11 -1.16
CA ILE A 169 -4.60 14.33 0.08
C ILE A 169 -3.64 13.15 0.11
N THR A 170 -3.02 12.90 1.24
CA THR A 170 -2.05 11.81 1.41
C THR A 170 -2.48 10.84 2.50
N VAL A 171 -1.88 9.65 2.48
CA VAL A 171 -2.03 8.70 3.58
C VAL A 171 -1.55 9.31 4.90
N ARG A 172 -0.51 10.16 4.86
CA ARG A 172 -0.01 10.86 6.04
C ARG A 172 -1.09 11.73 6.68
N ASP A 173 -1.90 12.42 5.87
CA ASP A 173 -2.97 13.30 6.38
C ASP A 173 -4.02 12.49 7.14
N ILE A 174 -4.39 11.29 6.67
CA ILE A 174 -5.30 10.37 7.36
C ILE A 174 -4.70 9.87 8.69
N TYR A 175 -3.39 9.62 8.73
CA TYR A 175 -2.72 9.21 9.98
C TYR A 175 -2.59 10.35 10.99
N GLN A 176 -2.39 11.58 10.52
CA GLN A 176 -2.30 12.76 11.36
C GLN A 176 -3.67 13.18 11.88
N GLN A 177 -4.66 13.19 11.01
CA GLN A 177 -6.06 13.50 11.32
C GLN A 177 -6.84 12.19 11.37
N ARG A 178 -6.89 11.56 12.53
CA ARG A 178 -7.56 10.25 12.66
C ARG A 178 -9.08 10.36 12.71
N ARG A 179 -9.62 11.48 13.16
CA ARG A 179 -11.08 11.71 13.27
C ARG A 179 -11.65 12.09 11.91
N ILE A 180 -12.80 11.51 11.54
CA ILE A 180 -13.41 11.72 10.22
C ILE A 180 -13.69 13.20 9.95
N GLY A 181 -14.21 13.94 10.93
CA GLY A 181 -14.44 15.39 10.78
C GLY A 181 -13.14 16.17 10.54
N ALA A 182 -12.04 15.81 11.21
CA ALA A 182 -10.74 16.46 11.00
C ALA A 182 -10.12 16.11 9.64
N ILE A 183 -10.36 14.91 9.11
CA ILE A 183 -9.98 14.56 7.73
C ILE A 183 -10.78 15.42 6.74
N ALA A 184 -12.08 15.59 6.97
CA ALA A 184 -12.93 16.42 6.13
C ALA A 184 -12.49 17.89 6.14
N GLU A 185 -12.14 18.44 7.31
CA GLU A 185 -11.58 19.79 7.42
C GLU A 185 -10.30 19.96 6.57
N VAL A 186 -9.41 18.96 6.54
CA VAL A 186 -8.23 19.00 5.66
C VAL A 186 -8.62 18.97 4.18
N LEU A 187 -9.65 18.20 3.81
CA LEU A 187 -10.16 18.17 2.44
C LEU A 187 -10.80 19.49 2.02
N ASP A 188 -11.45 20.19 2.95
CA ASP A 188 -12.07 21.50 2.69
C ASP A 188 -11.06 22.64 2.68
N GLN A 189 -10.00 22.55 3.50
CA GLN A 189 -8.90 23.52 3.55
C GLN A 189 -7.88 23.32 2.43
N ALA A 190 -7.90 22.15 1.74
CA ALA A 190 -7.03 21.90 0.60
C ALA A 190 -7.23 23.03 -0.43
N PRO A 191 -6.17 23.82 -0.72
CA PRO A 191 -6.31 24.96 -1.60
C PRO A 191 -6.95 24.54 -2.91
N GLN A 192 -7.93 25.31 -3.36
CA GLN A 192 -8.49 25.29 -4.71
C GLN A 192 -7.43 25.75 -5.75
N GLU A 193 -6.15 25.48 -5.54
CA GLU A 193 -5.22 25.39 -6.63
C GLU A 193 -5.55 24.11 -7.36
N MET A 194 -6.56 24.24 -8.22
CA MET A 194 -6.75 23.42 -9.40
C MET A 194 -5.42 23.50 -10.13
N ALA A 195 -4.47 22.66 -9.74
CA ALA A 195 -3.21 22.49 -10.42
C ALA A 195 -3.65 22.09 -11.82
N ALA A 196 -3.64 23.08 -12.72
CA ALA A 196 -4.00 22.87 -14.11
C ALA A 196 -3.29 21.59 -14.52
N PRO A 197 -3.99 20.63 -15.16
CA PRO A 197 -3.35 19.41 -15.60
C PRO A 197 -2.05 19.86 -16.25
N VAL A 198 -0.92 19.43 -15.67
CA VAL A 198 0.38 19.83 -16.21
C VAL A 198 0.35 19.22 -17.59
N ASP A 199 0.04 20.04 -18.58
CA ASP A 199 -0.05 19.64 -19.97
C ASP A 199 1.33 19.11 -20.28
N TRP A 200 1.44 17.79 -20.22
CA TRP A 200 2.68 17.12 -20.47
C TRP A 200 2.93 17.32 -21.95
N THR A 201 3.72 18.33 -22.25
CA THR A 201 4.15 18.61 -23.61
C THR A 201 5.34 17.68 -23.87
N PRO A 202 5.22 16.75 -24.83
CA PRO A 202 6.34 15.89 -25.16
C PRO A 202 7.53 16.77 -25.56
N PRO A 203 8.75 16.46 -25.06
CA PRO A 203 9.94 17.19 -25.52
C PRO A 203 10.05 17.08 -27.04
N SER A 204 10.56 18.13 -27.68
CA SER A 204 10.65 18.21 -29.14
C SER A 204 11.32 16.97 -29.75
N ALA A 205 10.90 16.61 -30.98
CA ALA A 205 11.43 15.45 -31.69
C ALA A 205 12.97 15.46 -31.77
N TRP A 206 13.56 16.64 -31.92
CA TRP A 206 15.01 16.84 -31.91
C TRP A 206 15.67 16.50 -30.57
N ARG A 207 15.08 16.92 -29.44
CA ARG A 207 15.59 16.58 -28.10
C ARG A 207 15.51 15.08 -27.84
N ARG A 208 14.41 14.44 -28.26
CA ARG A 208 14.24 12.99 -28.17
C ARG A 208 15.27 12.24 -29.00
N TRP A 209 15.51 12.68 -30.25
CA TRP A 209 16.49 12.07 -31.14
C TRP A 209 17.91 12.20 -30.59
N ARG A 210 18.30 13.38 -30.11
CA ARG A 210 19.61 13.59 -29.45
C ARG A 210 19.79 12.72 -28.20
N CYS A 211 18.75 12.58 -27.38
CA CYS A 211 18.77 11.69 -26.22
C CYS A 211 18.95 10.22 -26.65
N GLY A 212 18.24 9.79 -27.70
CA GLY A 212 18.37 8.45 -28.27
C GLY A 212 19.77 8.17 -28.82
N VAL A 213 20.39 9.14 -29.51
CA VAL A 213 21.78 9.03 -29.98
C VAL A 213 22.76 8.97 -28.81
N ALA A 214 22.55 9.77 -27.76
CA ALA A 214 23.34 9.73 -26.53
C ALA A 214 23.32 8.32 -25.91
N GLN A 215 22.13 7.75 -25.81
CA GLN A 215 21.91 6.41 -25.28
C GLN A 215 22.55 5.34 -26.15
N ALA A 216 22.38 5.42 -27.48
CA ALA A 216 22.97 4.47 -28.42
C ALA A 216 24.51 4.45 -28.37
N LEU A 217 25.14 5.60 -28.11
CA LEU A 217 26.60 5.70 -27.96
C LEU A 217 27.09 5.27 -26.56
N ALA A 218 26.37 5.61 -25.50
CA ALA A 218 26.82 5.37 -24.13
C ALA A 218 26.47 3.97 -23.61
N LEU A 219 25.30 3.43 -23.95
CA LEU A 219 24.82 2.15 -23.40
C LEU A 219 25.71 0.96 -23.75
N PRO A 220 26.14 0.75 -25.01
CA PRO A 220 27.02 -0.38 -25.33
C PRO A 220 28.30 -0.35 -24.51
N VAL A 221 28.94 0.82 -24.39
CA VAL A 221 30.18 0.99 -23.61
C VAL A 221 29.95 0.71 -22.14
N MET A 222 28.87 1.24 -21.54
CA MET A 222 28.56 0.99 -20.13
C MET A 222 28.23 -0.48 -19.85
N VAL A 223 27.48 -1.14 -20.75
CA VAL A 223 27.15 -2.57 -20.64
C VAL A 223 28.42 -3.40 -20.77
N SER A 224 29.27 -3.13 -21.76
CA SER A 224 30.55 -3.82 -21.92
C SER A 224 31.42 -3.67 -20.68
N LEU A 225 31.57 -2.46 -20.12
CA LEU A 225 32.34 -2.25 -18.88
C LEU A 225 31.77 -3.05 -17.71
N ARG A 226 30.44 -3.14 -17.59
CA ARG A 226 29.79 -3.93 -16.54
C ARG A 226 29.99 -5.43 -16.74
N MET A 227 29.98 -5.91 -17.98
CA MET A 227 30.31 -7.29 -18.30
C MET A 227 31.78 -7.60 -17.98
N THR A 228 32.71 -6.70 -18.31
CA THR A 228 34.12 -6.83 -17.96
C THR A 228 34.33 -6.91 -16.45
N GLN A 229 33.59 -6.14 -15.65
CA GLN A 229 33.64 -6.24 -14.18
C GLN A 229 33.24 -7.63 -13.67
N TRP A 230 32.21 -8.25 -14.26
CA TRP A 230 31.77 -9.58 -13.88
C TRP A 230 32.72 -10.68 -14.34
N LEU A 231 33.36 -10.50 -15.49
CA LEU A 231 34.28 -11.47 -16.08
C LEU A 231 35.74 -11.30 -15.60
N ALA A 232 36.07 -10.17 -14.96
CA ALA A 232 37.42 -9.88 -14.50
C ALA A 232 38.01 -10.96 -13.58
N PRO A 233 37.30 -11.51 -12.58
CA PRO A 233 37.84 -12.58 -11.74
C PRO A 233 38.18 -13.84 -12.55
N PHE A 234 37.35 -14.18 -13.54
CA PHE A 234 37.58 -15.35 -14.41
C PHE A 234 38.84 -15.19 -15.27
N PHE A 235 38.97 -14.05 -15.96
CA PHE A 235 40.12 -13.81 -16.83
C PHE A 235 41.41 -13.58 -16.05
N THR A 236 41.38 -12.84 -14.95
CA THR A 236 42.58 -12.61 -14.13
C THR A 236 43.06 -13.90 -13.48
N TYR A 237 42.15 -14.75 -13.00
CA TYR A 237 42.52 -16.08 -12.53
C TYR A 237 43.12 -16.92 -13.66
N HIS A 238 42.47 -17.02 -14.82
CA HIS A 238 42.97 -17.84 -15.93
C HIS A 238 44.31 -17.37 -16.51
N LEU A 239 44.55 -16.06 -16.57
CA LEU A 239 45.75 -15.49 -17.18
C LEU A 239 46.94 -15.37 -16.23
N LEU A 240 46.69 -15.27 -14.92
CA LEU A 240 47.71 -14.97 -13.90
C LEU A 240 47.90 -16.13 -12.91
N THR A 241 47.26 -17.28 -13.14
CA THR A 241 47.48 -18.50 -12.36
C THR A 241 47.65 -19.69 -13.31
N GLY A 242 48.69 -20.49 -13.09
CA GLY A 242 48.97 -21.69 -13.89
C GLY A 242 50.43 -22.14 -13.87
N SER A 243 51.35 -21.26 -13.50
CA SER A 243 52.76 -21.59 -13.26
C SER A 243 53.04 -21.87 -11.77
N PRO A 244 54.10 -22.63 -11.42
CA PRO A 244 54.47 -22.91 -10.04
C PRO A 244 54.82 -21.65 -9.22
N ASP A 245 55.21 -20.57 -9.88
CA ASP A 245 55.65 -19.32 -9.27
C ASP A 245 54.53 -18.26 -9.18
N ASP A 246 53.32 -18.57 -9.69
CA ASP A 246 52.21 -17.63 -9.73
C ASP A 246 51.52 -17.47 -8.37
N ALA A 247 51.22 -16.23 -8.00
CA ALA A 247 50.51 -15.91 -6.76
C ALA A 247 49.03 -15.59 -7.03
N VAL A 248 48.12 -16.38 -6.43
CA VAL A 248 46.66 -16.11 -6.45
C VAL A 248 46.31 -14.70 -5.93
N ALA A 249 47.14 -14.17 -5.03
CA ALA A 249 47.01 -12.80 -4.53
C ALA A 249 47.13 -11.75 -5.64
N LEU A 250 48.01 -11.96 -6.62
CA LEU A 250 48.22 -11.06 -7.76
C LEU A 250 47.00 -11.08 -8.69
N ALA A 251 46.43 -12.26 -8.99
CA ALA A 251 45.19 -12.38 -9.74
C ALA A 251 44.01 -11.67 -9.04
N THR A 252 43.91 -11.82 -7.72
CA THR A 252 42.87 -11.18 -6.90
C THR A 252 43.01 -9.65 -6.91
N LEU A 253 44.22 -9.12 -6.73
CA LEU A 253 44.51 -7.68 -6.80
C LEU A 253 44.23 -7.11 -8.19
N ALA A 254 44.59 -7.83 -9.25
CA ALA A 254 44.29 -7.44 -10.62
C ALA A 254 42.77 -7.36 -10.86
N SER A 255 42.00 -8.34 -10.38
CA SER A 255 40.54 -8.34 -10.48
C SER A 255 39.89 -7.16 -9.75
N ILE A 256 40.34 -6.87 -8.52
CA ILE A 256 39.84 -5.72 -7.75
C ILE A 256 40.17 -4.41 -8.46
N SER A 257 41.38 -4.29 -9.02
CA SER A 257 41.82 -3.10 -9.74
C SER A 257 40.98 -2.85 -10.99
N VAL A 258 40.70 -3.89 -11.78
CA VAL A 258 39.80 -3.80 -12.95
C VAL A 258 38.40 -3.36 -12.54
N PHE A 259 37.87 -3.91 -11.42
CA PHE A 259 36.56 -3.52 -10.90
C PHE A 259 36.49 -2.03 -10.53
N LEU A 260 37.49 -1.53 -9.79
CA LEU A 260 37.58 -0.13 -9.37
C LEU A 260 37.72 0.81 -10.57
N ILE A 261 38.67 0.52 -11.48
CA ILE A 261 38.91 1.34 -12.68
C ILE A 261 37.65 1.41 -13.55
N ALA A 262 37.00 0.27 -13.81
CA ALA A 262 35.77 0.25 -14.61
C ALA A 262 34.63 1.02 -13.93
N THR A 263 34.54 1.01 -12.61
CA THR A 263 33.54 1.77 -11.86
C THR A 263 33.76 3.27 -12.01
N VAL A 264 35.02 3.71 -11.86
CA VAL A 264 35.41 5.12 -12.03
C VAL A 264 35.17 5.56 -13.48
N LEU A 265 35.56 4.74 -14.46
CA LEU A 265 35.38 5.05 -15.87
C LEU A 265 33.90 5.16 -16.27
N GLN A 266 33.04 4.28 -15.75
CA GLN A 266 31.59 4.39 -15.95
C GLN A 266 31.03 5.71 -15.43
N PHE A 267 31.54 6.23 -14.30
CA PHE A 267 31.13 7.53 -13.79
C PHE A 267 31.52 8.66 -14.75
N PHE A 268 32.77 8.68 -15.22
CA PHE A 268 33.25 9.68 -16.16
C PHE A 268 32.55 9.61 -17.52
N ILE A 269 32.25 8.41 -18.03
CA ILE A 269 31.47 8.24 -19.27
C ILE A 269 30.05 8.79 -19.09
N ALA A 270 29.40 8.49 -17.97
CA ALA A 270 28.06 9.01 -17.69
C ALA A 270 28.05 10.54 -17.55
N TRP A 271 29.08 11.09 -16.91
CA TRP A 271 29.28 12.54 -16.75
C TRP A 271 29.55 13.23 -18.10
N ALA A 272 30.47 12.69 -18.90
CA ALA A 272 30.79 13.19 -20.24
C ALA A 272 29.58 13.11 -21.19
N ALA A 273 28.84 12.00 -21.18
CA ALA A 273 27.64 11.83 -22.00
C ALA A 273 26.53 12.85 -21.65
N LYS A 274 26.35 13.16 -20.36
CA LYS A 274 25.45 14.22 -19.90
C LYS A 274 25.87 15.59 -20.47
N TRP A 275 27.14 15.94 -20.34
CA TRP A 275 27.65 17.25 -20.75
C TRP A 275 27.70 17.44 -22.28
N LEU A 276 28.25 16.47 -23.01
CA LEU A 276 28.46 16.56 -24.46
C LEU A 276 27.18 16.44 -25.27
N ILE A 277 26.23 15.60 -24.84
CA ILE A 277 25.12 15.19 -25.72
C ILE A 277 23.78 15.78 -25.25
N VAL A 278 23.57 15.88 -23.95
CA VAL A 278 22.27 16.13 -23.32
C VAL A 278 22.11 17.60 -22.89
N GLY A 279 23.20 18.31 -22.58
CA GLY A 279 23.17 19.73 -22.16
C GLY A 279 22.54 19.92 -20.76
N ARG A 280 22.25 21.18 -20.37
CA ARG A 280 21.60 21.55 -19.09
C ARG A 280 20.12 21.11 -19.04
N LEU A 281 19.88 19.80 -19.08
CA LEU A 281 18.57 19.24 -18.78
C LEU A 281 18.33 19.32 -17.28
N LYS A 282 17.28 20.03 -16.87
CA LYS A 282 16.86 20.13 -15.47
C LYS A 282 16.37 18.76 -14.97
N PRO A 283 16.57 18.43 -13.69
CA PRO A 283 16.10 17.17 -13.12
C PRO A 283 14.58 17.02 -13.28
N GLY A 284 14.16 15.83 -13.69
CA GLY A 284 12.76 15.43 -13.83
C GLY A 284 12.60 13.94 -13.51
N ILE A 285 11.38 13.52 -13.18
CA ILE A 285 11.03 12.10 -13.02
C ILE A 285 10.88 11.53 -14.43
N TYR A 286 11.98 11.01 -14.97
CA TYR A 286 11.95 10.28 -16.23
C TYR A 286 11.64 8.82 -15.90
N PRO A 287 10.50 8.28 -16.35
CA PRO A 287 10.18 6.89 -16.12
C PRO A 287 11.12 6.08 -17.01
N LEU A 288 12.19 5.55 -16.39
CA LEU A 288 12.88 4.29 -16.70
C LEU A 288 14.29 4.29 -16.06
N TRP A 289 14.58 3.23 -15.29
CA TRP A 289 15.88 2.72 -14.81
C TRP A 289 16.42 3.18 -13.42
N GLY A 290 16.71 2.18 -12.57
CA GLY A 290 17.46 2.30 -11.30
C GLY A 290 18.96 2.60 -11.48
N VAL A 291 19.76 2.43 -10.42
CA VAL A 291 21.24 2.62 -10.21
C VAL A 291 21.98 3.60 -11.13
N THR A 292 21.89 3.47 -12.45
CA THR A 292 22.32 4.46 -13.45
C THR A 292 21.68 5.83 -13.21
N TYR A 293 20.39 5.90 -12.83
CA TYR A 293 19.75 7.17 -12.43
C TYR A 293 20.38 7.75 -11.16
N PHE A 294 20.69 6.92 -10.16
CA PHE A 294 21.35 7.37 -8.94
C PHE A 294 22.74 7.97 -9.23
N ARG A 295 23.50 7.39 -10.16
CA ARG A 295 24.80 7.92 -10.58
C ARG A 295 24.67 9.24 -11.35
N TRP A 296 23.64 9.37 -12.18
CA TRP A 296 23.31 10.63 -12.85
C TRP A 296 22.86 11.73 -11.88
N TRP A 297 22.03 11.37 -10.89
CA TRP A 297 21.57 12.26 -9.82
C TRP A 297 22.72 12.70 -8.90
N ALA A 298 23.62 11.80 -8.52
CA ALA A 298 24.80 12.11 -7.70
C ALA A 298 25.78 13.05 -8.43
N ALA A 299 26.01 12.81 -9.73
CA ALA A 299 26.81 13.70 -10.57
C ALA A 299 26.17 15.09 -10.76
N ASP A 300 24.85 15.21 -10.64
CA ASP A 300 24.13 16.48 -10.65
C ASP A 300 24.40 17.27 -9.36
N ARG A 301 24.24 16.62 -8.21
CA ARG A 301 24.42 17.24 -6.88
C ARG A 301 25.84 17.72 -6.59
N MET A 302 26.86 17.09 -7.17
CA MET A 302 28.26 17.50 -7.02
C MET A 302 28.69 18.64 -7.96
N VAL A 303 27.92 18.93 -9.01
CA VAL A 303 28.23 19.99 -9.99
C VAL A 303 27.52 21.30 -9.66
N GLU A 304 26.45 21.25 -8.85
CA GLU A 304 25.73 22.44 -8.36
C GLU A 304 26.22 22.98 -7.00
N SER A 305 27.18 22.30 -6.36
CA SER A 305 27.93 22.79 -5.18
C SER A 305 29.23 23.47 -5.59
#